data_AF-A0AAW9ECU1-F1
#
_entry.id   AF-A0AAW9ECU1-F1
#
_cell.length_a   1.000
_cell.length_b   1.000
_cell.length_c   1.000
_cell.angle_alpha   90.00
_cell.angle_beta   90.00
_cell.angle_gamma   90.00
#
_symmetry.space_group_name_H-M   'P 1'
#
loop_
_entity.id
_entity.type
_entity.pdbx_description
1 polymer ?
#
loop_
_entity_poly.entity_id
_entity_poly.type
_entity_poly.pdbx_seq_one_letter_code
_entity_poly.pdbx_strand_id
1 'polypeptide(L)'
;SYDEWREEHGDSIELVTDDHQRENPLQQLLDSNLRQRVMEAIETLPEREKLVLTLYYQEELNLKEIGAVLEVGESRVSQLHSQ
;
A
#
# COMPACT_ATOMS: atom_id res chain seq x y z
N SER A 1 7.24 33.55 31.92
CA SER A 1 7.38 33.65 30.45
C SER A 1 6.83 32.37 29.81
N TYR A 2 6.43 32.37 28.53
CA TYR A 2 6.11 31.12 27.81
C TYR A 2 7.28 30.11 27.83
N ASP A 3 8.49 30.58 28.10
CA ASP A 3 9.70 29.77 28.27
C ASP A 3 9.73 28.94 29.58
N GLU A 4 9.12 29.41 30.68
CA GLU A 4 9.11 28.68 31.96
C GLU A 4 8.18 27.46 31.93
N TRP A 5 7.06 27.55 31.20
CA TRP A 5 6.14 26.42 30.98
C TRP A 5 6.77 25.30 30.12
N ARG A 6 7.81 25.63 29.35
CA ARG A 6 8.50 24.68 28.47
C ARG A 6 9.61 23.92 29.19
N GLU A 7 10.20 24.51 30.22
CA GLU A 7 11.23 23.87 31.05
C GLU A 7 10.62 22.94 32.11
N GLU A 8 9.43 23.24 32.64
CA GLU A 8 8.77 22.39 33.66
C GLU A 8 8.09 21.15 33.05
N HIS A 9 7.69 21.23 31.78
CA HIS A 9 7.05 20.12 31.03
C HIS A 9 7.93 19.70 29.83
N GLY A 10 9.25 19.81 30.00
CA GLY A 10 10.22 19.30 29.05
C GLY A 10 10.03 17.79 28.87
N ASP A 11 9.53 17.42 27.69
CA ASP A 11 9.38 16.05 27.18
C ASP A 11 8.05 15.32 27.45
N SER A 12 6.95 16.05 27.67
CA SER A 12 5.59 15.44 27.69
C SER A 12 4.62 16.08 26.69
N ILE A 13 5.12 16.45 25.50
CA ILE A 13 4.31 16.22 24.31
C ILE A 13 4.54 14.74 24.03
N GLU A 14 3.61 13.88 24.45
CA GLU A 14 3.57 12.49 24.01
C GLU A 14 3.80 12.51 22.50
N LEU A 15 5.00 12.10 22.10
CA LEU A 15 5.27 11.73 20.74
C LEU A 15 4.18 10.72 20.43
N VAL A 16 3.22 11.07 19.59
CA VAL A 16 2.20 10.13 19.13
C VAL A 16 2.98 9.08 18.35
N THR A 17 3.44 8.06 19.06
CA THR A 17 4.18 6.96 18.49
C THR A 17 3.21 6.22 17.58
N ASP A 18 3.72 5.72 16.47
CA ASP A 18 2.98 4.92 15.47
C ASP A 18 2.15 3.80 16.15
N ASP A 19 2.61 3.28 17.29
CA ASP A 19 1.91 2.27 18.08
C ASP A 19 0.58 2.76 18.69
N HIS A 20 0.49 3.99 19.22
CA HIS A 20 -0.80 4.53 19.72
C HIS A 20 -1.81 4.79 18.60
N GLN A 21 -1.34 5.05 17.37
CA GLN A 21 -2.21 5.13 16.19
C GLN A 21 -2.72 3.75 15.75
N ARG A 22 -1.89 2.69 15.84
CA ARG A 22 -2.34 1.32 15.56
C ARG A 22 -3.33 0.77 16.58
N GLU A 23 -3.28 1.23 17.82
CA GLU A 23 -4.27 0.86 18.86
C GLU A 23 -5.60 1.63 18.75
N ASN A 24 -5.68 2.64 17.89
CA ASN A 24 -6.90 3.41 17.71
C ASN A 24 -7.97 2.59 16.95
N PRO A 25 -9.13 2.27 17.55
CA PRO A 25 -10.14 1.42 16.93
C PRO A 25 -10.77 2.03 15.67
N LEU A 26 -10.86 3.37 15.58
CA LEU A 26 -11.32 4.04 14.36
C LEU A 26 -10.31 3.86 13.23
N GLN A 27 -9.01 3.94 13.54
CA GLN A 27 -7.96 3.79 12.56
C GLN A 27 -7.89 2.35 12.03
N GLN A 28 -8.00 1.35 12.91
CA GLN A 28 -8.11 -0.06 12.51
C GLN A 28 -9.32 -0.32 11.58
N LEU A 29 -10.47 0.27 11.89
CA LEU A 29 -11.66 0.16 11.04
C LEU A 29 -11.43 0.80 9.67
N LEU A 30 -10.81 1.99 9.61
CA LEU A 30 -10.48 2.66 8.35
C LEU A 30 -9.50 1.84 7.51
N ASP A 31 -8.44 1.30 8.12
CA ASP A 31 -7.46 0.46 7.44
C ASP A 31 -8.08 -0.83 6.91
N SER A 32 -8.95 -1.46 7.71
CA SER A 32 -9.69 -2.64 7.28
C SER A 32 -10.63 -2.33 6.10
N ASN A 33 -11.31 -1.17 6.11
CA ASN A 33 -12.18 -0.76 5.02
C ASN A 33 -11.39 -0.45 3.75
N LEU A 34 -10.25 0.22 3.88
CA LEU A 34 -9.37 0.49 2.76
C LEU A 34 -8.82 -0.81 2.16
N ARG A 35 -8.34 -1.73 3.00
CA ARG A 35 -7.89 -3.07 2.58
C ARG A 35 -9.00 -3.80 1.82
N GLN A 36 -10.21 -3.80 2.35
CA GLN A 36 -11.36 -4.45 1.72
C GLN A 36 -11.67 -3.84 0.35
N ARG A 37 -11.68 -2.50 0.23
CA ARG A 37 -11.88 -1.82 -1.06
C ARG A 37 -10.79 -2.13 -2.08
N VAL A 38 -9.53 -2.20 -1.64
CA VAL A 38 -8.40 -2.57 -2.51
C VAL A 38 -8.56 -4.01 -2.99
N MET A 39 -8.93 -4.93 -2.10
CA MET A 39 -9.20 -6.32 -2.47
C MET A 39 -10.35 -6.42 -3.48
N GLU A 40 -11.46 -5.72 -3.25
CA GLU A 40 -12.59 -5.69 -4.18
C GLU A 40 -12.18 -5.12 -5.55
N ALA A 41 -11.40 -4.04 -5.58
CA ALA A 41 -10.88 -3.48 -6.83
C ALA A 41 -10.00 -4.48 -7.59
N ILE A 42 -9.07 -5.15 -6.88
CA ILE A 42 -8.24 -6.22 -7.47
C ILE A 42 -9.12 -7.33 -8.00
N GLU A 43 -10.18 -7.73 -7.28
CA GLU A 43 -11.10 -8.78 -7.74
C GLU A 43 -11.89 -8.41 -9.00
N THR A 44 -12.14 -7.12 -9.24
CA THR A 44 -12.79 -6.66 -10.48
C THR A 44 -11.86 -6.62 -11.69
N LEU A 45 -10.54 -6.75 -11.49
CA LEU A 45 -9.59 -6.73 -12.60
C LEU A 45 -9.79 -7.93 -13.53
N PRO A 46 -9.62 -7.76 -14.85
CA PRO A 46 -9.48 -8.84 -15.79
C PRO A 46 -8.40 -9.85 -15.35
N GLU A 47 -8.62 -11.13 -15.66
CA GLU A 47 -7.73 -12.22 -15.27
C GLU A 47 -6.28 -12.01 -15.74
N ARG A 48 -6.10 -11.35 -16.90
CA ARG A 48 -4.77 -11.00 -17.42
C ARG A 48 -4.05 -9.95 -16.56
N GLU A 49 -4.76 -8.98 -16.01
CA GLU A 49 -4.18 -7.92 -15.18
C GLU A 49 -3.85 -8.44 -13.78
N LYS A 50 -4.75 -9.27 -13.20
CA LYS A 50 -4.45 -10.02 -11.97
C LYS A 50 -3.18 -10.84 -12.11
N LEU A 51 -3.02 -11.56 -13.22
CA LEU A 51 -1.84 -12.36 -13.50
C LEU A 51 -0.56 -11.51 -13.62
N VAL A 52 -0.62 -10.35 -14.29
CA VAL A 52 0.51 -9.40 -14.34
C VAL A 52 0.90 -8.93 -12.94
N LEU A 53 -0.06 -8.59 -12.08
CA LEU A 53 0.21 -8.20 -10.69
C LEU A 53 0.83 -9.33 -9.88
N THR A 54 0.34 -10.57 -10.02
CA THR A 54 0.94 -11.74 -9.35
C THR A 54 2.40 -11.92 -9.79
N LEU A 55 2.66 -11.95 -11.10
CA LEU A 55 4.01 -12.15 -11.61
C LEU A 55 4.97 -11.03 -11.18
N TYR A 56 4.48 -9.79 -11.07
CA TYR A 56 5.29 -8.64 -10.69
C TYR A 56 5.56 -8.55 -9.18
N TYR A 57 4.52 -8.68 -8.35
CA TYR A 57 4.62 -8.45 -6.90
C TYR A 57 4.88 -9.72 -6.09
N GLN A 58 4.43 -10.88 -6.56
CA GLN A 58 4.59 -12.15 -5.85
C GLN A 58 5.82 -12.92 -6.34
N GLU A 59 6.03 -12.96 -7.65
CA GLU A 59 7.12 -13.72 -8.29
C GLU A 59 8.34 -12.84 -8.62
N GLU A 60 8.28 -11.54 -8.29
CA GLU A 60 9.36 -10.55 -8.49
C GLU A 60 9.91 -10.46 -9.93
N LEU A 61 9.09 -10.83 -10.93
CA LEU A 61 9.49 -10.80 -12.33
C LEU A 61 9.47 -9.36 -12.88
N ASN A 62 10.45 -9.04 -13.72
CA ASN A 62 10.44 -7.77 -14.45
C ASN A 62 9.51 -7.81 -15.68
N LEU A 63 9.18 -6.64 -16.25
CA LEU A 63 8.24 -6.53 -17.38
C LEU A 63 8.65 -7.35 -18.61
N LYS A 64 9.95 -7.57 -18.81
CA LYS A 64 10.48 -8.38 -19.92
C LYS A 64 10.20 -9.86 -19.70
N GLU A 65 10.45 -10.35 -18.49
CA GLU A 65 10.16 -11.73 -18.09
C GLU A 65 8.66 -12.01 -18.12
N ILE A 66 7.85 -11.08 -17.59
CA ILE A 66 6.39 -11.17 -17.66
C ILE A 66 5.92 -11.20 -19.12
N GLY A 67 6.49 -10.38 -19.99
CA GLY A 67 6.18 -10.39 -21.42
C GLY A 67 6.49 -11.74 -22.08
N ALA A 68 7.62 -12.34 -21.72
CA ALA A 68 7.99 -13.68 -22.19
C ALA A 68 7.01 -14.77 -21.69
N VAL A 69 6.58 -14.71 -20.43
CA VAL A 69 5.61 -15.66 -19.84
C VAL A 69 4.22 -15.52 -20.49
N LEU A 70 3.80 -14.29 -20.78
CA LEU A 70 2.48 -13.98 -21.32
C LEU A 70 2.45 -13.96 -22.86
N GLU A 71 3.56 -14.27 -23.52
CA GLU A 71 3.76 -14.22 -24.98
C GLU A 71 3.37 -12.87 -25.61
N VAL A 72 3.67 -11.78 -24.91
CA VAL A 72 3.40 -10.40 -25.35
C VAL A 72 4.64 -9.51 -25.18
N GLY A 73 4.71 -8.39 -25.91
CA GLY A 73 5.79 -7.42 -25.73
C GLY A 73 5.70 -6.64 -24.41
N GLU A 74 6.85 -6.15 -23.90
CA GLU A 74 6.95 -5.32 -22.68
C GLU A 74 5.98 -4.15 -22.66
N SER A 75 5.83 -3.44 -23.79
CA SER A 75 4.89 -2.32 -23.94
C SER A 75 3.45 -2.72 -23.63
N ARG A 76 3.04 -3.96 -24.00
CA ARG A 76 1.71 -4.47 -23.71
C ARG A 76 1.54 -4.80 -22.23
N VAL A 77 2.57 -5.33 -21.58
CA VAL A 77 2.57 -5.60 -20.13
C VAL A 77 2.48 -4.29 -19.34
N SER A 78 3.26 -3.28 -19.72
CA SER A 78 3.21 -1.95 -19.10
C SER A 78 1.82 -1.31 -19.22
N GLN A 79 1.17 -1.46 -20.37
CA GLN A 79 -0.22 -0.99 -20.54
C GLN A 79 -1.18 -1.72 -19.61
N LEU A 80 -1.11 -3.05 -19.55
CA LEU A 80 -1.96 -3.86 -18.67
C LEU A 80 -1.74 -3.54 -17.18
N HIS A 81 -0.53 -3.13 -16.79
CA HIS A 81 -0.25 -2.70 -15.41
C HIS A 81 -0.76 -1.27 -15.11
N SER A 82 -0.94 -0.43 -16.13
CA SER A 82 -1.31 0.98 -15.96
C SER A 82 -2.79 1.30 -16.15
N GLN A 83 -3.58 0.32 -16.64
CA GLN A 83 -5.01 0.48 -16.92
C GLN A 83 -5.86 0.39 -15.66
#